data_AF-A0AB40AM20-F1
#
_entry.id   AF-A0AB40AM20-F1
#
_cell.length_a   1.000
_cell.length_b   1.000
_cell.length_c   1.000
_cell.angle_alpha   90.00
_cell.angle_beta   90.00
_cell.angle_gamma   90.00
#
_symmetry.space_group_name_H-M   'P 1'
#
loop_
_entity.id
_entity.type
_entity.pdbx_description
1 polymer ?
#
loop_
_entity_poly.entity_id
_entity_poly.type
_entity_poly.pdbx_seq_one_letter_code
_entity_poly.pdbx_strand_id
1 'polypeptide(L)'
;MPRNPKQNKTTQSPKSSANLSFSSPDLFPEHHQPTPAQCRAVRDDLLALHGIPRDLAKYRNPDPSDEAPPEKTVLDGVVSTLLSLNTTDSNSRRAFLSFKIRIPRVLNAEPKRVEDAIRCGGLAVTKALRIRSILKDVMERRGEICLEYLRALSVGEDRGEG
;
A
#
# COMPACT_ATOMS: atom_id res chain seq x y z
N MET A 1 -53.50 24.11 -23.67
CA MET A 1 -52.58 24.43 -24.77
C MET A 1 -51.25 23.70 -24.57
N PRO A 2 -50.66 23.12 -25.63
CA PRO A 2 -49.50 22.22 -25.57
C PRO A 2 -48.17 22.95 -25.90
N ARG A 3 -47.03 22.36 -25.51
CA ARG A 3 -45.70 22.35 -26.19
C ARG A 3 -44.64 21.82 -25.20
N ASN A 4 -44.28 20.54 -25.24
CA ASN A 4 -43.30 19.84 -26.08
C ASN A 4 -41.95 19.63 -25.33
N PRO A 5 -41.38 18.41 -25.31
CA PRO A 5 -40.19 18.05 -24.55
C PRO A 5 -38.90 18.35 -25.32
N LYS A 6 -37.84 18.77 -24.61
CA LYS A 6 -36.51 18.96 -25.19
C LYS A 6 -35.61 17.73 -24.97
N GLN A 7 -35.52 16.95 -26.04
CA GLN A 7 -34.30 16.39 -26.66
C GLN A 7 -33.27 15.66 -25.78
N ASN A 8 -33.25 14.34 -25.96
CA ASN A 8 -32.15 13.44 -25.66
C ASN A 8 -30.85 13.86 -26.38
N LYS A 9 -29.76 13.99 -25.61
CA LYS A 9 -28.40 13.97 -26.16
C LYS A 9 -27.76 12.62 -25.85
N THR A 10 -27.59 11.84 -26.90
CA THR A 10 -26.77 10.64 -27.00
C THR A 10 -25.38 10.92 -26.44
N THR A 11 -25.02 10.30 -25.31
CA THR A 11 -23.64 10.34 -24.83
C THR A 11 -22.93 9.13 -25.43
N GLN A 12 -22.06 9.41 -26.41
CA GLN A 12 -21.16 8.44 -27.00
C GLN A 12 -20.22 7.88 -25.93
N SER A 13 -20.07 6.57 -25.94
CA SER A 13 -19.00 5.81 -25.29
C SER A 13 -17.61 6.30 -25.73
N PRO A 14 -16.60 6.42 -24.86
CA PRO A 14 -15.22 6.46 -25.31
C PRO A 14 -14.69 5.03 -25.45
N LYS A 15 -14.25 4.69 -26.67
CA LYS A 15 -13.37 3.57 -26.95
C LYS A 15 -11.92 4.04 -26.93
N SER A 16 -11.06 3.08 -26.63
CA SER A 16 -9.65 2.97 -27.00
C SER A 16 -8.61 3.58 -26.07
N SER A 17 -8.07 2.67 -25.27
CA SER A 17 -6.65 2.49 -24.95
C SER A 17 -5.70 3.29 -25.84
N ALA A 18 -5.01 4.24 -25.25
CA ALA A 18 -3.74 4.76 -25.73
C ALA A 18 -2.75 4.71 -24.57
N ASN A 19 -1.61 4.06 -24.80
CA ASN A 19 -0.49 3.93 -23.88
C ASN A 19 -0.12 5.28 -23.26
N LEU A 20 -0.36 5.43 -21.95
CA LEU A 20 0.24 6.51 -21.17
C LEU A 20 1.69 6.10 -20.87
N SER A 21 2.59 6.46 -21.79
CA SER A 21 4.00 6.63 -21.47
C SER A 21 4.10 7.71 -20.38
N PHE A 22 4.27 7.29 -19.13
CA PHE A 22 4.58 8.18 -18.02
C PHE A 22 6.04 8.64 -18.14
N SER A 23 6.33 9.53 -19.09
CA SER A 23 7.48 10.42 -18.96
C SER A 23 7.07 11.49 -17.94
N SER A 24 7.17 11.15 -16.65
CA SER A 24 6.98 12.15 -15.61
C SER A 24 8.07 13.21 -15.81
N PRO A 25 7.72 14.49 -16.07
CA PRO A 25 8.70 15.55 -15.99
C PRO A 25 9.30 15.52 -14.58
N ASP A 26 10.62 15.66 -14.49
CA ASP A 26 11.30 15.74 -13.20
C ASP A 26 10.56 16.78 -12.34
N LEU A 27 10.06 16.37 -11.17
CA LEU A 27 9.17 17.18 -10.33
C LEU A 27 9.86 18.47 -9.87
N PHE A 28 11.19 18.50 -9.96
CA PHE A 28 12.06 19.57 -9.54
C PHE A 28 13.10 19.84 -10.63
N PRO A 29 12.69 20.36 -11.80
CA PRO A 29 13.55 20.44 -12.98
C PRO A 29 14.72 21.42 -12.83
N GLU A 30 14.62 22.36 -11.89
CA GLU A 30 15.67 23.33 -11.56
C GLU A 30 16.63 22.83 -10.45
N HIS A 31 16.39 21.66 -9.87
CA HIS A 31 17.19 21.11 -8.78
C HIS A 31 17.98 19.89 -9.24
N HIS A 32 19.29 19.91 -8.99
CA HIS A 32 20.11 18.73 -9.21
C HIS A 32 19.73 17.62 -8.23
N GLN A 33 19.70 16.37 -8.72
CA GLN A 33 19.54 15.21 -7.87
C GLN A 33 20.71 15.12 -6.86
N PRO A 34 20.45 14.71 -5.62
CA PRO A 34 21.49 14.61 -4.60
C PRO A 34 22.53 13.56 -4.98
N THR A 35 23.80 13.88 -4.77
CA THR A 35 24.90 12.93 -4.94
C THR A 35 24.82 11.82 -3.88
N PRO A 36 25.38 10.62 -4.14
CA PRO A 36 25.44 9.56 -3.14
C PRO A 36 26.13 9.98 -1.83
N ALA A 37 27.12 10.89 -1.90
CA ALA A 37 27.79 11.43 -0.73
C ALA A 37 26.86 12.32 0.11
N GLN A 38 26.07 13.17 -0.54
CA GLN A 38 25.06 13.99 0.14
C GLN A 38 23.97 13.14 0.80
N CYS A 39 23.49 12.08 0.14
CA CYS A 39 22.53 11.15 0.73
C CYS A 39 23.07 10.48 1.99
N ARG A 40 24.36 10.09 1.99
CA ARG A 40 25.02 9.49 3.17
C ARG A 40 25.17 10.50 4.30
N ALA A 41 25.58 11.73 4.01
CA ALA A 41 25.70 12.78 5.01
C ALA A 41 24.37 13.04 5.72
N VAL A 42 23.28 13.24 4.95
CA VAL A 42 21.93 13.44 5.52
C VAL A 42 21.48 12.24 6.36
N ARG A 43 21.73 11.00 5.89
CA ARG A 43 21.43 9.80 6.67
C ARG A 43 22.15 9.83 8.02
N ASP A 44 23.45 10.16 8.03
CA ASP A 44 24.27 10.16 9.23
C ASP A 44 23.82 11.26 10.21
N ASP A 45 23.47 12.44 9.70
CA ASP A 45 22.91 13.55 10.49
C ASP A 45 21.55 13.17 11.12
N LEU A 46 20.65 12.55 10.35
CA LEU A 46 19.36 12.06 10.84
C LEU A 46 19.53 10.99 11.93
N LEU A 47 20.49 10.08 11.75
CA LEU A 47 20.82 9.06 12.75
C LEU A 47 21.40 9.68 14.03
N ALA A 48 22.25 10.70 13.91
CA ALA A 48 22.80 11.41 15.05
C ALA A 48 21.70 12.15 15.85
N LEU A 49 20.72 12.74 15.15
CA LEU A 49 19.63 13.50 15.77
C LEU A 49 18.54 12.62 16.39
N HIS A 50 18.11 11.57 15.68
CA HIS A 50 16.96 10.75 16.08
C HIS A 50 17.35 9.42 16.74
N GLY A 51 18.62 9.04 16.67
CA GLY A 51 19.08 7.69 17.02
C GLY A 51 18.52 6.64 16.07
N ILE A 52 18.76 5.37 16.42
CA ILE A 52 18.17 4.23 15.70
C ILE A 52 16.86 3.88 16.40
N PRO A 53 15.71 3.92 15.72
CA PRO A 53 14.47 3.42 16.28
C PRO A 53 14.66 1.97 16.74
N ARG A 54 14.26 1.64 17.97
CA ARG A 54 14.41 0.27 18.53
C ARG A 54 13.82 -0.78 17.59
N ASP A 55 12.71 -0.45 16.92
CA ASP A 55 12.01 -1.32 15.98
C ASP A 55 12.83 -1.62 14.71
N LEU A 56 13.81 -0.78 14.38
CA LEU A 56 14.70 -0.97 13.23
C LEU A 56 15.99 -1.71 13.58
N ALA A 57 16.34 -1.84 14.86
CA ALA A 57 17.56 -2.51 15.30
C ALA A 57 17.66 -3.95 14.79
N LYS A 58 16.53 -4.67 14.74
CA LYS A 58 16.42 -6.05 14.24
C LYS A 58 16.77 -6.23 12.76
N TYR A 59 16.67 -5.18 11.94
CA TYR A 59 17.04 -5.24 10.52
C TYR A 59 18.52 -4.96 10.27
N ARG A 60 19.21 -4.41 11.27
CA ARG A 60 20.64 -4.05 11.16
C ARG A 60 21.55 -5.21 11.50
N ASN A 61 21.18 -5.97 12.54
CA ASN A 61 21.83 -7.22 12.92
C ASN A 61 20.72 -8.27 13.12
N PRO A 62 20.30 -8.98 12.07
CA PRO A 62 19.38 -10.09 12.25
C PRO A 62 20.13 -11.17 13.06
N ASP A 63 19.85 -11.25 14.37
CA ASP A 63 20.36 -12.34 15.19
C ASP A 63 19.61 -13.62 14.77
N PRO A 64 20.30 -14.66 14.28
CA PRO A 64 19.65 -15.92 13.90
C PRO A 64 19.01 -16.66 15.11
N SER A 65 19.27 -16.21 16.34
CA SER A 65 18.72 -16.76 17.58
C SER A 65 17.60 -15.93 18.23
N ASP A 66 17.30 -14.72 17.71
CA ASP A 66 16.11 -13.98 18.14
C ASP A 66 14.88 -14.73 17.62
N GLU A 67 14.20 -15.46 18.51
CA GLU A 67 12.86 -16.01 18.30
C GLU A 67 11.94 -14.88 17.83
N ALA A 68 11.81 -14.78 16.51
CA ALA A 68 11.12 -13.69 15.87
C ALA A 68 9.69 -13.63 16.42
N PRO A 69 9.21 -12.45 16.89
CA PRO A 69 7.80 -12.29 17.20
C PRO A 69 7.01 -12.80 16.01
N PRO A 70 5.88 -13.53 16.21
CA PRO A 70 5.21 -14.31 15.17
C PRO A 70 5.18 -13.50 13.89
N GLU A 71 5.93 -13.96 12.89
CA GLU A 71 6.25 -13.13 11.74
C GLU A 71 4.94 -12.59 11.16
N LYS A 72 4.83 -11.26 11.10
CA LYS A 72 3.77 -10.66 10.28
C LYS A 72 3.96 -11.23 8.89
N THR A 73 2.94 -11.91 8.39
CA THR A 73 2.97 -12.42 7.02
C THR A 73 3.19 -11.25 6.06
N VAL A 74 3.72 -11.51 4.87
CA VAL A 74 3.89 -10.46 3.85
C VAL A 74 2.55 -9.79 3.57
N LEU A 75 1.46 -10.57 3.60
CA LEU A 75 0.11 -10.05 3.46
C LEU A 75 -0.31 -9.13 4.62
N ASP A 76 0.00 -9.51 5.86
CA ASP A 76 -0.25 -8.66 7.03
C ASP A 76 0.54 -7.34 6.92
N GLY A 77 1.76 -7.38 6.40
CA GLY A 77 2.55 -6.19 6.06
C GLY A 77 1.82 -5.28 5.07
N VAL A 78 1.36 -5.82 3.93
CA VAL A 78 0.63 -5.06 2.91
C VAL A 78 -0.65 -4.44 3.47
N VAL A 79 -1.45 -5.21 4.21
CA VAL A 79 -2.71 -4.71 4.79
C VAL A 79 -2.42 -3.65 5.88
N SER A 80 -1.43 -3.87 6.74
CA SER A 80 -1.01 -2.89 7.74
C SER A 80 -0.58 -1.57 7.10
N THR A 81 0.18 -1.62 6.01
CA THR A 81 0.61 -0.43 5.25
C THR A 81 -0.59 0.32 4.67
N LEU A 82 -1.54 -0.38 4.04
CA LEU A 82 -2.76 0.23 3.51
C LEU A 82 -3.60 0.92 4.60
N LEU A 83 -3.70 0.29 5.77
CA LEU A 83 -4.43 0.85 6.91
C LEU A 83 -3.74 2.07 7.52
N SER A 84 -2.42 2.19 7.34
CA SER A 84 -1.61 3.30 7.87
C SER A 84 -1.68 4.57 7.03
N LEU A 85 -2.17 4.48 5.78
CA LEU A 85 -2.31 5.65 4.91
C LEU A 85 -3.29 6.68 5.49
N ASN A 86 -2.90 7.96 5.52
CA ASN A 86 -3.75 9.09 5.93
C ASN A 86 -4.42 8.92 7.31
N THR A 87 -3.70 8.39 8.29
CA THR A 87 -4.20 8.25 9.67
C THR A 87 -3.04 8.24 10.66
N THR A 88 -3.33 8.05 11.95
CA THR A 88 -2.32 7.99 13.01
C THR A 88 -1.93 6.55 13.31
N ASP A 89 -0.74 6.33 13.88
CA ASP A 89 -0.26 5.00 14.27
C ASP A 89 -1.22 4.26 15.19
N SER A 90 -1.79 4.97 16.18
CA SER A 90 -2.79 4.43 17.11
C SER A 90 -4.03 3.92 16.37
N ASN A 91 -4.55 4.70 15.43
CA ASN A 91 -5.71 4.31 14.63
C ASN A 91 -5.39 3.16 13.67
N SER A 92 -4.22 3.18 13.03
CA SER A 92 -3.73 2.12 12.14
C SER A 92 -3.65 0.78 12.86
N ARG A 93 -3.01 0.77 14.03
CA ARG A 93 -2.86 -0.43 14.87
C ARG A 93 -4.21 -0.96 15.31
N ARG A 94 -5.11 -0.08 15.78
CA ARG A 94 -6.47 -0.46 16.20
C ARG A 94 -7.29 -1.02 15.03
N ALA A 95 -7.21 -0.42 13.85
CA ALA A 95 -7.89 -0.88 12.66
C ALA A 95 -7.38 -2.27 12.22
N PHE A 96 -6.06 -2.48 12.22
CA PHE A 96 -5.46 -3.77 11.86
C PHE A 96 -5.87 -4.89 12.81
N LEU A 97 -5.81 -4.65 14.14
CA LEU A 97 -6.24 -5.64 15.13
C LEU A 97 -7.72 -5.99 14.98
N SER A 98 -8.58 -4.97 14.84
CA SER A 98 -10.02 -5.15 14.61
C SER A 98 -10.30 -5.94 13.32
N PHE A 99 -9.56 -5.64 12.24
CA PHE A 99 -9.63 -6.37 10.97
C PHE A 99 -9.29 -7.85 11.14
N LYS A 100 -8.16 -8.18 11.78
CA LYS A 100 -7.71 -9.57 11.98
C LYS A 100 -8.71 -10.39 12.82
N ILE A 101 -9.31 -9.78 13.85
CA ILE A 101 -10.28 -10.44 14.72
C ILE A 101 -11.62 -10.65 13.99
N ARG A 102 -12.12 -9.63 13.29
CA ARG A 102 -13.49 -9.62 12.76
C ARG A 102 -13.59 -10.22 11.36
N ILE A 103 -12.49 -10.26 10.61
CA ILE A 103 -12.46 -10.61 9.19
C ILE A 103 -11.41 -11.72 8.91
N PRO A 104 -11.60 -12.95 9.44
CA PRO A 104 -10.68 -14.05 9.18
C PRO A 104 -10.70 -14.51 7.70
N ARG A 105 -11.81 -14.29 6.98
CA ARG A 105 -11.98 -14.63 5.55
C ARG A 105 -12.49 -13.43 4.77
N VAL A 106 -11.59 -12.52 4.40
CA VAL A 106 -11.92 -11.21 3.82
C VAL A 106 -12.69 -11.28 2.50
N LEU A 107 -12.34 -12.21 1.60
CA LEU A 107 -13.04 -12.34 0.31
C LEU A 107 -14.50 -12.77 0.46
N ASN A 108 -14.81 -13.51 1.54
CA ASN A 108 -16.17 -13.99 1.83
C ASN A 108 -16.95 -13.02 2.75
N ALA A 109 -16.28 -12.02 3.31
CA ALA A 109 -16.93 -11.03 4.15
C ALA A 109 -17.78 -10.09 3.30
N GLU A 110 -18.89 -9.59 3.87
CA GLU A 110 -19.62 -8.48 3.28
C GLU A 110 -18.72 -7.22 3.23
N PRO A 111 -18.73 -6.42 2.14
CA PRO A 111 -17.93 -5.18 2.05
C PRO A 111 -18.11 -4.28 3.27
N LYS A 112 -19.35 -4.09 3.72
CA LYS A 112 -19.70 -3.24 4.86
C LYS A 112 -19.08 -3.74 6.17
N ARG A 113 -18.97 -5.05 6.38
CA ARG A 113 -18.29 -5.62 7.55
C ARG A 113 -16.80 -5.28 7.57
N VAL A 114 -16.15 -5.28 6.40
CA VAL A 114 -14.74 -4.89 6.28
C VAL A 114 -14.57 -3.42 6.61
N GLU A 115 -15.42 -2.56 6.05
CA GLU A 115 -15.44 -1.12 6.34
C GLU A 115 -15.64 -0.84 7.84
N ASP A 116 -16.60 -1.51 8.46
CA ASP A 116 -16.92 -1.38 9.89
C ASP A 116 -15.77 -1.86 10.78
N ALA A 117 -15.02 -2.88 10.34
CA ALA A 117 -13.86 -3.37 11.06
C ALA A 117 -12.72 -2.33 11.08
N ILE A 118 -12.56 -1.55 10.01
CA ILE A 118 -11.44 -0.62 9.84
C ILE A 118 -11.84 0.85 9.98
N ARG A 119 -13.08 1.14 10.38
CA ARG A 119 -13.66 2.49 10.41
C ARG A 119 -12.80 3.51 11.18
N CYS A 120 -12.18 3.08 12.28
CA CYS A 120 -11.31 3.93 13.08
C CYS A 120 -10.03 4.38 12.36
N GLY A 121 -9.63 3.70 11.28
CA GLY A 121 -8.47 4.03 10.45
C GLY A 121 -8.70 5.15 9.44
N GLY A 122 -9.93 5.68 9.30
CA GLY A 122 -10.27 6.70 8.30
C GLY A 122 -10.30 6.16 6.87
N LEU A 123 -11.05 6.84 5.98
CA LEU A 123 -11.23 6.45 4.57
C LEU A 123 -11.62 4.96 4.38
N ALA A 124 -12.43 4.44 5.30
CA ALA A 124 -12.68 3.01 5.43
C ALA A 124 -13.28 2.37 4.18
N VAL A 125 -14.20 3.05 3.49
CA VAL A 125 -14.78 2.61 2.22
C VAL A 125 -13.68 2.38 1.18
N THR A 126 -12.85 3.39 0.93
CA THR A 126 -11.74 3.32 -0.03
C THR A 126 -10.72 2.25 0.35
N LYS A 127 -10.33 2.17 1.63
CA LYS A 127 -9.37 1.19 2.11
C LYS A 127 -9.92 -0.25 2.01
N ALA A 128 -11.19 -0.46 2.35
CA ALA A 128 -11.84 -1.77 2.25
C ALA A 128 -11.90 -2.26 0.79
N LEU A 129 -12.27 -1.38 -0.15
CA LEU A 129 -12.28 -1.69 -1.58
C LEU A 129 -10.88 -2.09 -2.08
N ARG A 130 -9.85 -1.32 -1.72
CA ARG A 130 -8.45 -1.62 -2.11
C ARG A 130 -7.95 -2.94 -1.54
N ILE A 131 -8.17 -3.19 -0.24
CA ILE A 131 -7.79 -4.45 0.41
C ILE A 131 -8.44 -5.62 -0.33
N ARG A 132 -9.76 -5.56 -0.58
CA ARG A 132 -10.47 -6.63 -1.29
C ARG A 132 -9.94 -6.84 -2.72
N SER A 133 -9.66 -5.75 -3.45
CA SER A 133 -9.12 -5.83 -4.81
C SER A 133 -7.80 -6.58 -4.83
N ILE A 134 -6.86 -6.20 -3.96
CA ILE A 134 -5.55 -6.86 -3.87
C ILE A 134 -5.70 -8.34 -3.54
N LEU A 135 -6.54 -8.68 -2.56
CA LEU A 135 -6.75 -10.09 -2.18
C LEU A 135 -7.39 -10.90 -3.30
N LYS A 136 -8.29 -10.29 -4.07
CA LYS A 136 -8.93 -10.92 -5.23
C LYS A 136 -7.89 -11.14 -6.33
N ASP A 137 -7.08 -10.13 -6.65
CA ASP A 137 -6.03 -10.24 -7.68
C ASP A 137 -4.99 -11.32 -7.31
N VAL A 138 -4.61 -11.39 -6.03
CA VAL A 138 -3.70 -12.43 -5.53
C VAL A 138 -4.33 -13.82 -5.67
N MET A 139 -5.58 -13.98 -5.26
CA MET A 139 -6.33 -15.24 -5.43
C MET A 139 -6.43 -15.66 -6.90
N GLU A 140 -6.75 -14.73 -7.81
CA GLU A 140 -6.91 -15.01 -9.24
C GLU A 140 -5.57 -15.40 -9.90
N ARG A 141 -4.46 -14.77 -9.51
CA ARG A 141 -3.14 -15.03 -10.11
C ARG A 141 -2.40 -16.22 -9.51
N ARG A 142 -2.68 -16.57 -8.25
CA ARG A 142 -1.90 -17.56 -7.49
C ARG A 142 -2.73 -18.75 -7.00
N GLY A 143 -4.06 -18.66 -6.98
CA GLY A 143 -4.95 -19.70 -6.44
C GLY A 143 -5.04 -19.73 -4.92
N GLU A 144 -4.28 -18.89 -4.22
CA GLU A 144 -4.29 -18.77 -2.75
C GLU A 144 -4.05 -17.34 -2.30
N ILE A 145 -4.53 -16.97 -1.11
CA ILE A 145 -4.31 -15.65 -0.51
C ILE A 145 -2.98 -15.65 0.27
N CYS A 146 -1.87 -15.82 -0.45
CA CYS A 146 -0.53 -15.88 0.13
C CYS A 146 0.46 -15.03 -0.68
N LEU A 147 1.33 -14.32 0.03
CA LEU A 147 2.39 -13.48 -0.56
C LEU A 147 3.80 -13.90 -0.10
N GLU A 148 3.95 -15.01 0.61
CA GLU A 148 5.25 -15.43 1.17
C GLU A 148 6.30 -15.74 0.10
N TYR A 149 5.87 -16.09 -1.13
CA TYR A 149 6.77 -16.26 -2.26
C TYR A 149 7.62 -15.02 -2.57
N LEU A 150 7.17 -13.82 -2.18
CA LEU A 150 7.92 -12.57 -2.37
C LEU A 150 9.24 -12.56 -1.58
N ARG A 151 9.35 -13.35 -0.51
CA ARG A 151 10.60 -13.46 0.27
C ARG A 151 11.71 -14.20 -0.47
N ALA A 152 11.35 -15.10 -1.38
CA ALA A 152 12.30 -15.86 -2.18
C ALA A 152 12.75 -15.09 -3.44
N LEU A 153 12.13 -13.95 -3.75
CA LEU A 153 12.55 -13.12 -4.87
C LEU A 153 13.79 -12.32 -4.47
N SER A 154 14.89 -12.51 -5.19
CA SER A 154 16.02 -11.59 -5.13
C SER A 154 15.57 -10.23 -5.67
N VAL A 155 15.92 -9.14 -4.97
CA VAL A 155 15.78 -7.80 -5.53
C VAL A 155 16.75 -7.73 -6.72
N GLY A 156 16.22 -7.88 -7.94
CA GLY A 156 17.00 -7.61 -9.14
C GLY A 156 17.45 -6.15 -9.08
N GLU A 157 18.74 -5.91 -9.31
CA GLU A 157 19.27 -4.56 -9.52
C GLU A 157 18.73 -4.01 -10.85
N ASP A 158 17.43 -3.70 -10.91
CA ASP A 158 16.90 -2.86 -11.97
C ASP A 158 17.14 -1.41 -11.51
N ARG A 159 18.39 -0.97 -11.68
CA ARG A 159 18.71 0.46 -11.65
C ARG A 159 17.95 1.04 -12.82
N GLY A 160 17.02 1.95 -12.53
CA GLY A 160 16.31 2.72 -13.55
C GLY A 160 17.30 3.40 -14.47
N GLU A 161 17.53 2.79 -15.64
CA GLU A 161 18.07 3.42 -16.82
C GLU A 161 16.95 3.41 -17.86
N GLY A 162 16.41 4.60 -18.11
CA GLY A 162 15.33 4.85 -19.05
C GLY A 162 14.96 6.33 -19.03
#